data_AF-A0A4Z0B3A3-F1
#
_entry.id   AF-A0A4Z0B3A3-F1
#
_cell.length_a   1.000
_cell.length_b   1.000
_cell.length_c   1.000
_cell.angle_alpha   90.00
_cell.angle_beta   90.00
_cell.angle_gamma   90.00
#
_symmetry.space_group_name_H-M   'P 1'
#
loop_
_entity.id
_entity.type
_entity.pdbx_description
1 polymer ?
#
loop_
_entity_poly.entity_id
_entity_poly.type
_entity_poly.pdbx_seq_one_letter_code
_entity_poly.pdbx_strand_id
1 'polypeptide(L)'
;MKLFYSAVAGGFFSSQISGNNVPSDATEITSAEHVALLNGLREGRLIYLDDSGRPTLGDIPVPVGPDLSAKERNWRDQVMLAAIGLRDRHRDQLEIGGATTLSSEQYSDLLVYIQALRDWPQSPYFPDTDHRPIAPAWIVDQTE
;
A
#
# COMPACT_ATOMS: atom_id res chain seq x y z
N MET A 1 3.26 9.45 -45.89
CA MET A 1 4.06 8.96 -44.75
C MET A 1 3.13 8.21 -43.83
N LYS A 2 3.43 6.96 -43.48
CA LYS A 2 2.61 6.21 -42.51
C LYS A 2 3.22 6.36 -41.11
N LEU A 3 2.37 6.60 -40.12
CA LEU A 3 2.73 6.68 -38.72
C LEU A 3 2.11 5.50 -37.99
N PHE A 4 2.81 5.00 -36.98
CA PHE A 4 2.38 3.86 -36.20
C PHE A 4 2.64 4.11 -34.71
N TYR A 5 1.87 3.45 -33.86
CA TYR A 5 2.12 3.35 -32.43
C TYR A 5 2.29 1.89 -32.05
N SER A 6 3.37 1.54 -31.37
CA SER A 6 3.57 0.21 -30.77
C SER A 6 3.38 0.32 -29.27
N ALA A 7 2.47 -0.51 -28.74
CA ALA A 7 2.19 -0.55 -27.31
C ALA A 7 3.30 -1.27 -26.55
N VAL A 8 3.90 -2.30 -27.17
CA VAL A 8 5.01 -3.06 -26.57
C VAL A 8 6.27 -2.21 -26.48
N ALA A 9 6.58 -1.45 -27.54
CA ALA A 9 7.72 -0.53 -27.53
C ALA A 9 7.42 0.79 -26.79
N GLY A 10 6.14 1.09 -26.53
CA GLY A 10 5.68 2.31 -25.88
C GLY A 10 6.02 3.58 -26.67
N GLY A 11 5.91 3.54 -28.00
CA GLY A 11 6.43 4.63 -28.84
C GLY A 11 5.87 4.72 -30.26
N PHE A 12 6.16 5.86 -30.90
CA PHE A 12 5.77 6.17 -32.27
C PHE A 12 6.82 5.76 -33.29
N PHE A 13 6.37 5.25 -34.43
CA PHE A 13 7.21 4.80 -35.54
C PHE A 13 6.71 5.44 -36.85
N SER A 14 7.59 5.58 -37.83
CA SER A 14 7.20 6.04 -39.16
C SER A 14 7.78 5.15 -40.24
N SER A 15 7.04 4.92 -41.32
CA SER A 15 7.51 4.09 -42.43
C SER A 15 8.74 4.67 -43.15
N GLN A 16 9.00 5.98 -43.02
CA GLN A 16 10.17 6.63 -43.64
C GLN A 16 11.43 6.54 -42.76
N ILE A 17 11.29 6.67 -41.43
CA ILE A 17 12.44 6.68 -40.51
C ILE A 17 12.73 5.25 -40.03
N SER A 18 11.69 4.51 -39.67
CA SER A 18 11.82 3.17 -39.08
C SER A 18 11.93 2.10 -40.16
N GLY A 19 11.46 2.35 -41.40
CA GLY A 19 11.54 1.40 -42.50
C GLY A 19 10.97 0.03 -42.12
N ASN A 20 11.79 -1.02 -42.20
CA ASN A 20 11.42 -2.39 -41.84
C ASN A 20 11.47 -2.68 -40.32
N ASN A 21 11.87 -1.70 -39.50
CA ASN A 21 11.96 -1.84 -38.04
C ASN A 21 10.67 -1.38 -37.33
N VAL A 22 9.56 -1.25 -38.06
CA VAL A 22 8.24 -1.03 -37.43
C VAL A 22 7.83 -2.32 -36.73
N PRO A 23 7.52 -2.29 -35.42
CA PRO A 23 7.11 -3.48 -34.68
C PRO A 23 5.86 -4.13 -35.27
N SER A 24 5.73 -5.46 -35.12
CA SER A 24 4.55 -6.18 -35.63
C SER A 24 3.27 -5.90 -34.85
N ASP A 25 3.37 -5.40 -33.61
CA ASP A 25 2.23 -4.93 -32.81
C ASP A 25 1.82 -3.48 -33.15
N ALA A 26 2.54 -2.82 -34.05
CA ALA A 26 2.32 -1.41 -34.30
C ALA A 26 1.02 -1.17 -35.10
N THR A 27 0.16 -0.33 -34.54
CA THR A 27 -1.11 0.07 -35.17
C THR A 27 -0.91 1.35 -35.97
N GLU A 28 -1.37 1.38 -37.23
CA GLU A 28 -1.32 2.58 -38.08
C GLU A 28 -2.21 3.69 -37.50
N ILE A 29 -1.64 4.88 -37.34
CA ILE A 29 -2.31 6.09 -36.86
C ILE A 29 -2.20 7.21 -37.89
N THR A 30 -3.19 8.08 -37.91
CA THR A 30 -3.19 9.29 -38.72
C THR A 30 -2.26 10.35 -38.14
N SER A 31 -1.84 11.31 -38.97
CA SER A 31 -1.05 12.46 -38.50
C SER A 31 -1.80 13.29 -37.46
N ALA A 32 -3.14 13.38 -37.54
CA ALA A 32 -3.96 14.08 -36.57
C ALA A 32 -3.96 13.38 -35.21
N GLU A 33 -4.12 12.05 -35.20
CA GLU A 33 -4.04 11.23 -33.97
C GLU A 33 -2.65 11.34 -33.33
N HIS A 34 -1.58 11.27 -34.13
CA HIS A 34 -0.22 11.44 -33.66
C HIS A 34 0.01 12.80 -32.97
N VAL A 35 -0.45 13.89 -33.58
CA VAL A 35 -0.36 15.24 -32.99
C VAL A 35 -1.19 15.34 -31.71
N ALA A 36 -2.41 14.82 -31.71
CA ALA A 36 -3.28 14.82 -30.53
C ALA A 36 -2.64 14.07 -29.35
N LEU A 37 -2.10 12.87 -29.59
CA LEU A 37 -1.42 12.07 -28.58
C LEU A 37 -0.18 12.78 -28.02
N LEU A 38 0.64 13.39 -28.89
CA LEU A 38 1.81 14.16 -28.45
C LEU A 38 1.44 15.39 -27.61
N ASN A 39 0.36 16.09 -27.96
CA ASN A 39 -0.13 17.22 -27.17
C ASN A 39 -0.67 16.75 -25.81
N GLY A 40 -1.41 15.64 -25.77
CA GLY A 40 -1.87 15.04 -24.52
C GLY A 40 -0.73 14.64 -23.58
N LEU A 41 0.34 14.05 -24.11
CA LEU A 41 1.55 13.76 -23.34
C LEU A 41 2.17 15.04 -22.75
N ARG A 42 2.18 16.16 -23.49
CA ARG A 42 2.65 17.46 -23.00
C ARG A 42 1.76 18.06 -21.92
N GLU A 43 0.48 17.73 -21.94
CA GLU A 43 -0.51 18.10 -20.91
C GLU A 43 -0.46 17.16 -19.69
N GLY A 44 0.46 16.19 -19.65
CA GLY A 44 0.62 15.26 -18.54
C GLY A 44 -0.34 14.07 -18.56
N ARG A 45 -0.98 13.77 -19.68
CA ARG A 45 -1.78 12.55 -19.87
C ARG A 45 -0.90 11.39 -20.35
N LEU A 46 -1.40 10.16 -20.24
CA LEU A 46 -0.72 8.96 -20.72
C LEU A 46 -1.44 8.38 -21.94
N ILE A 47 -0.71 7.64 -22.77
CA ILE A 47 -1.28 6.89 -23.89
C ILE A 47 -1.66 5.49 -23.40
N TYR A 48 -2.93 5.13 -23.56
CA TYR A 48 -3.49 3.81 -23.33
C TYR A 48 -3.95 3.19 -24.65
N LEU A 49 -4.28 1.89 -24.64
CA LEU A 49 -5.02 1.28 -25.73
C LEU A 49 -6.50 1.21 -25.35
N ASP A 50 -7.38 1.54 -26.29
CA ASP A 50 -8.81 1.26 -26.16
C ASP A 50 -9.12 -0.23 -26.40
N ASP A 51 -10.41 -0.60 -26.28
CA ASP A 51 -10.88 -1.98 -26.50
C ASP A 51 -10.61 -2.51 -27.92
N SER A 52 -10.30 -1.62 -28.87
CA SER A 52 -9.93 -1.96 -30.25
C SER A 52 -8.41 -2.00 -30.47
N GLY A 53 -7.61 -1.83 -29.41
CA GLY A 53 -6.16 -1.80 -29.47
C GLY A 53 -5.57 -0.52 -30.06
N ARG A 54 -6.37 0.56 -30.20
CA ARG A 54 -5.89 1.84 -30.75
C ARG A 54 -5.41 2.77 -29.63
N PRO A 55 -4.36 3.57 -29.86
CA PRO A 55 -3.85 4.49 -28.85
C PRO A 55 -4.83 5.63 -28.58
N THR A 56 -5.13 5.84 -27.30
CA THR A 56 -6.00 6.90 -26.79
C THR A 56 -5.35 7.60 -25.59
N LEU A 57 -5.78 8.82 -25.27
CA LEU A 57 -5.30 9.56 -24.10
C LEU A 57 -6.16 9.24 -22.89
N GLY A 58 -5.52 8.84 -21.81
CA GLY A 58 -6.14 8.71 -20.49
C GLY A 58 -5.44 9.59 -19.47
N ASP A 59 -6.18 10.00 -18.45
CA ASP A 59 -5.59 10.70 -17.32
C ASP A 59 -4.64 9.76 -16.57
N ILE A 60 -3.65 10.35 -15.89
CA ILE A 60 -2.81 9.58 -14.96
C ILE A 60 -3.77 8.97 -13.92
N PRO A 61 -3.75 7.64 -13.70
CA PRO A 61 -4.52 7.03 -12.63
C PRO A 61 -4.07 7.71 -11.35
N VAL A 62 -4.99 8.36 -10.65
CA VAL A 62 -4.69 8.94 -9.34
C VAL A 62 -4.09 7.80 -8.52
N PRO A 63 -2.84 7.94 -8.02
CA PRO A 63 -2.29 6.92 -7.15
C PRO A 63 -3.30 6.68 -6.04
N VAL A 64 -3.77 5.45 -5.89
CA VAL A 64 -4.56 5.08 -4.72
C VAL A 64 -3.68 5.47 -3.55
N GLY A 65 -4.13 6.44 -2.75
CA GLY A 65 -3.38 6.93 -1.60
C GLY A 65 -2.98 5.77 -0.70
N PRO A 66 -1.97 5.95 0.19
CA PRO A 66 -1.53 4.88 1.07
C PRO A 66 -2.75 4.27 1.78
N ASP A 67 -2.87 2.94 1.73
CA ASP A 67 -3.92 2.23 2.48
C ASP A 67 -3.62 2.38 3.97
N LEU A 68 -4.16 3.44 4.57
CA LEU A 68 -4.02 3.76 5.99
C LEU A 68 -4.53 2.60 6.84
N SER A 69 -5.56 1.88 6.38
CA SER A 69 -6.07 0.71 7.09
C SER A 69 -5.04 -0.42 7.13
N ALA A 70 -4.39 -0.73 6.02
CA ALA A 70 -3.33 -1.75 6.00
C ALA A 70 -2.14 -1.35 6.88
N LYS A 71 -1.72 -0.08 6.80
CA LYS A 71 -0.64 0.47 7.64
C LYS A 71 -0.96 0.32 9.13
N GLU A 72 -2.17 0.68 9.54
CA GLU A 72 -2.58 0.65 10.94
C GLU A 72 -2.83 -0.77 11.47
N ARG A 73 -3.32 -1.69 10.63
CA ARG A 73 -3.40 -3.11 11.00
C ARG A 73 -2.02 -3.69 11.27
N ASN A 74 -1.02 -3.35 10.45
CA ASN A 74 0.36 -3.80 10.63
C ASN A 74 0.95 -3.27 11.94
N TRP A 75 0.79 -1.97 12.21
CA TRP A 75 1.20 -1.40 13.52
C TRP A 75 0.57 -2.16 14.69
N ARG A 76 -0.75 -2.38 14.65
CA ARG A 76 -1.47 -3.10 15.70
C ARG A 76 -1.01 -4.56 15.82
N ASP A 77 -0.70 -5.26 14.72
CA ASP A 77 -0.11 -6.61 14.75
C ASP A 77 1.21 -6.64 15.51
N GLN A 78 2.12 -5.70 15.21
CA GLN A 78 3.44 -5.62 15.83
C GLN A 78 3.35 -5.38 17.34
N VAL A 79 2.53 -4.41 17.75
CA VAL A 79 2.34 -4.08 19.17
C VAL A 79 1.61 -5.20 19.92
N MET A 80 0.63 -5.83 19.27
CA MET A 80 -0.09 -6.99 19.81
C MET A 80 0.86 -8.16 20.09
N LEU A 81 1.80 -8.44 19.19
CA LEU A 81 2.77 -9.53 19.36
C LEU A 81 3.65 -9.32 20.60
N ALA A 82 4.15 -8.10 20.80
CA ALA A 82 4.94 -7.75 21.99
C ALA A 82 4.12 -7.91 23.29
N ALA A 83 2.88 -7.39 23.30
CA ALA A 83 2.00 -7.50 24.47
C ALA A 83 1.62 -8.96 24.79
N ILE A 84 1.38 -9.79 23.77
CA ILE A 84 1.16 -11.23 23.94
C ILE A 84 2.39 -11.91 24.58
N GLY A 85 3.60 -11.58 24.13
CA GLY A 85 4.83 -12.14 24.70
C GLY A 85 4.98 -11.85 26.21
N LEU A 86 4.66 -10.64 26.65
CA LEU A 86 4.67 -10.28 28.08
C LEU A 86 3.66 -11.09 28.89
N ARG A 87 2.46 -11.30 28.34
CA ARG A 87 1.40 -12.09 28.98
C ARG A 87 1.83 -13.54 29.10
N ASP A 88 2.38 -14.11 28.03
CA ASP A 88 2.75 -15.52 27.99
C ASP A 88 3.92 -15.79 28.97
N ARG A 89 4.95 -14.94 28.99
CA ARG A 89 6.02 -15.00 30.01
C ARG A 89 5.48 -14.93 31.44
N HIS A 90 4.52 -14.03 31.72
CA HIS A 90 3.93 -13.92 33.05
C HIS A 90 3.17 -15.20 33.44
N ARG A 91 2.45 -15.83 32.50
CA ARG A 91 1.76 -17.10 32.74
C ARG A 91 2.75 -18.24 33.01
N ASP A 92 3.83 -18.32 32.24
CA ASP A 92 4.87 -19.32 32.45
C ASP A 92 5.50 -19.19 33.85
N GLN A 93 5.76 -17.95 34.31
CA GLN A 93 6.29 -17.68 35.65
C GLN A 93 5.35 -18.14 36.77
N LEU A 94 4.04 -17.95 36.61
CA LEU A 94 3.05 -18.44 37.55
C LEU A 94 2.98 -19.97 37.55
N GLU A 95 3.02 -20.60 36.37
CA GLU A 95 2.93 -22.05 36.23
C GLU A 95 4.11 -22.78 36.87
N ILE A 96 5.33 -22.24 36.75
CA ILE A 96 6.53 -22.79 37.40
C ILE A 96 6.64 -22.41 38.89
N GLY A 97 5.70 -21.61 39.42
CA GLY A 97 5.72 -21.13 40.81
C GLY A 97 6.86 -20.15 41.12
N GLY A 98 7.38 -19.46 40.11
CA GLY A 98 8.46 -18.49 40.24
C GLY A 98 7.98 -17.09 40.65
N ALA A 99 8.92 -16.20 40.94
CA ALA A 99 8.60 -14.78 41.09
C ALA A 99 8.22 -14.18 39.73
N THR A 100 7.11 -13.44 39.68
CA THR A 100 6.67 -12.76 38.45
C THR A 100 7.47 -11.48 38.22
N THR A 101 7.80 -11.20 36.96
CA THR A 101 8.45 -9.93 36.59
C THR A 101 7.45 -8.76 36.61
N LEU A 102 6.18 -9.04 36.31
CA LEU A 102 5.10 -8.05 36.39
C LEU A 102 4.35 -8.18 37.71
N SER A 103 3.91 -7.05 38.26
CA SER A 103 2.94 -7.02 39.34
C SER A 103 1.55 -7.45 38.85
N SER A 104 0.64 -7.78 39.78
CA SER A 104 -0.75 -8.11 39.46
C SER A 104 -1.46 -6.94 38.75
N GLU A 105 -1.18 -5.71 39.17
CA GLU A 105 -1.75 -4.49 38.58
C GLU A 105 -1.24 -4.29 37.15
N GLN A 106 0.08 -4.42 36.93
CA GLN A 106 0.67 -4.35 35.59
C GLN A 106 0.12 -5.45 34.67
N TYR A 107 -0.05 -6.67 35.19
CA TYR A 107 -0.64 -7.75 34.41
C TYR A 107 -2.11 -7.47 34.04
N SER A 108 -2.90 -6.90 34.95
CA SER A 108 -4.27 -6.46 34.66
C SER A 108 -4.30 -5.37 33.58
N ASP A 109 -3.46 -4.34 33.71
CA ASP A 109 -3.34 -3.26 32.72
C ASP A 109 -2.94 -3.79 31.34
N LEU A 110 -2.03 -4.78 31.29
CA LEU A 110 -1.64 -5.44 30.05
C LEU A 110 -2.82 -6.13 29.38
N LEU A 111 -3.67 -6.83 30.14
CA LEU A 111 -4.84 -7.51 29.58
C LEU A 111 -5.87 -6.51 29.03
N VAL A 112 -6.09 -5.39 29.72
CA VAL A 112 -6.94 -4.29 29.23
C VAL A 112 -6.37 -3.68 27.95
N TYR A 113 -5.05 -3.45 27.91
CA TYR A 113 -4.38 -2.92 26.72
C TYR A 113 -4.48 -3.87 25.51
N ILE A 114 -4.25 -5.17 25.72
CA ILE A 114 -4.40 -6.21 24.70
C ILE A 114 -5.85 -6.24 24.16
N GLN A 115 -6.84 -6.08 25.04
CA GLN A 115 -8.24 -6.03 24.62
C GLN A 115 -8.51 -4.79 23.74
N ALA A 116 -8.05 -3.62 24.15
CA ALA A 116 -8.18 -2.40 23.36
C ALA A 116 -7.53 -2.50 21.97
N LEU A 117 -6.37 -3.17 21.87
CA LEU A 117 -5.72 -3.45 20.58
C LEU A 117 -6.55 -4.36 19.66
N ARG A 118 -7.30 -5.32 20.22
CA ARG A 118 -8.21 -6.18 19.44
C ARG A 118 -9.45 -5.44 18.96
N ASP A 119 -9.98 -4.55 19.80
CA ASP A 119 -11.24 -3.86 19.53
C ASP A 119 -11.06 -2.67 18.57
N TRP A 120 -9.89 -2.02 18.58
CA TRP A 120 -9.66 -0.82 17.79
C TRP A 120 -9.87 -0.99 16.27
N PRO A 121 -9.42 -2.07 15.59
CA PRO A 121 -9.73 -2.29 14.17
C PRO A 121 -11.22 -2.48 13.84
N GLN A 122 -12.07 -2.75 14.83
CA GLN A 122 -13.53 -2.87 14.71
C GLN A 122 -14.26 -1.58 15.10
N SER A 123 -13.53 -0.56 15.56
CA SER A 123 -14.06 0.73 16.00
C SER A 123 -14.40 1.64 14.82
N PRO A 124 -15.43 2.52 14.95
CA PRO A 124 -15.68 3.57 13.96
C PRO A 124 -14.53 4.58 13.82
N TYR A 125 -13.60 4.62 14.79
CA TYR A 125 -12.44 5.51 14.78
C TYR A 125 -11.23 4.92 14.04
N PHE A 126 -11.32 3.70 13.50
CA PHE A 126 -10.25 3.14 12.70
C PHE A 126 -10.28 3.71 11.26
N PRO A 127 -9.13 4.07 10.64
CA PRO A 127 -7.73 3.91 11.06
C PRO A 127 -7.10 5.19 11.66
N ASP A 128 -7.85 6.01 12.40
CA ASP A 128 -7.32 7.27 12.94
C ASP A 128 -6.27 7.03 14.04
N THR A 129 -5.08 7.59 13.85
CA THR A 129 -3.94 7.42 14.75
C THR A 129 -4.18 8.02 16.13
N ASP A 130 -5.01 9.06 16.23
CA ASP A 130 -5.31 9.73 17.50
C ASP A 130 -6.15 8.85 18.43
N HIS A 131 -6.78 7.83 17.87
CA HIS A 131 -7.61 6.87 18.58
C HIS A 131 -6.91 5.53 18.84
N ARG A 132 -5.59 5.44 18.59
CA ARG A 132 -4.81 4.24 18.90
C ARG A 132 -4.85 3.97 20.41
N PRO A 133 -4.97 2.69 20.82
CA PRO A 133 -4.80 2.32 22.21
C PRO A 133 -3.44 2.78 22.76
N ILE A 134 -3.46 3.48 23.88
CA ILE A 134 -2.27 4.01 24.54
C ILE A 134 -1.65 2.90 25.39
N ALA A 135 -0.37 2.61 25.16
CA ALA A 135 0.36 1.63 25.96
C ALA A 135 0.55 2.15 27.39
N PRO A 136 0.33 1.31 28.42
CA PRO A 136 0.74 1.62 29.78
C PRO A 136 2.23 1.99 29.84
N ALA A 137 2.57 3.04 30.60
CA ALA A 137 3.92 3.61 30.61
C ALA A 137 5.01 2.57 30.94
N TRP A 138 4.72 1.63 31.85
CA TRP A 138 5.67 0.60 32.28
C TRP A 138 6.03 -0.42 31.19
N ILE A 139 5.27 -0.51 30.09
CA ILE A 139 5.59 -1.45 28.99
C ILE A 139 6.92 -1.09 28.32
N VAL A 140 7.31 0.19 28.31
CA VAL A 140 8.60 0.63 27.75
C VAL A 140 9.78 0.09 28.56
N ASP A 141 9.58 -0.20 29.84
CA ASP A 141 10.60 -0.76 30.72
C ASP A 141 10.71 -2.30 30.57
N GLN A 142 9.89 -2.91 29.69
CA GLN A 142 9.90 -4.34 29.43
C GLN A 142 10.52 -4.71 28.08
N THR A 143 10.97 -3.71 27.30
CA THR A 143 11.71 -3.91 26.05
C THR A 143 13.21 -3.89 26.31
N GLU A 144 13.73 -4.94 26.95
CA GLU A 144 15.17 -5.27 27.02
C GLU A 144 15.38 -6.77 26.75
#